data_AF-A0A1F9L1M7-F1
#
_entry.id   AF-A0A1F9L1M7-F1
#
_cell.length_a   1.000
_cell.length_b   1.000
_cell.length_c   1.000
_cell.angle_alpha   90.00
_cell.angle_beta   90.00
_cell.angle_gamma   90.00
#
_symmetry.space_group_name_H-M   'P 1'
#
loop_
_entity.id
_entity.type
_entity.pdbx_description
1 polymer ?
#
loop_
_entity_poly.entity_id
_entity_poly.type
_entity_poly.pdbx_seq_one_letter_code
_entity_poly.pdbx_strand_id
1 'polypeptide(L)'
;MTLSLPSWLTLPVLVFFYKPLVRIFPKLDKDAYVRTVVRAGNRFFRQRFVRTPYGERMLFLPYCLRAEGCATVIDPEKGLLCQADCRLPCRLREMREMALALGYGDVSVVVSGKLHKKDGMLRSRDFLVRSIGQRQPRAVLGCLCTYDLREKYLRSANVSREGSLGGHGLKVIPQVCLLDGCNCRKSSVDWQELEALIRAKD
;
A
#
# COMPACT_ATOMS: atom_id res chain seq x y z
N MET A 1 -17.76 20.63 21.17
CA MET A 1 -16.62 21.24 20.43
C MET A 1 -15.62 20.16 20.08
N THR A 2 -15.71 19.56 18.89
CA THR A 2 -14.67 18.64 18.40
C THR A 2 -13.49 19.48 17.94
N LEU A 3 -12.46 19.62 18.79
CA LEU A 3 -11.17 20.17 18.42
C LEU A 3 -10.56 19.26 17.34
N SER A 4 -10.89 19.55 16.09
CA SER A 4 -10.29 18.92 14.92
C SER A 4 -8.87 19.43 14.81
N LEU A 5 -7.92 18.69 15.36
CA LEU A 5 -6.50 18.91 15.11
C LEU A 5 -6.25 19.08 13.59
N PRO A 6 -5.44 20.07 13.17
CA PRO A 6 -5.06 20.21 11.77
C PRO A 6 -4.45 18.93 11.21
N SER A 7 -4.70 18.61 9.93
CA SER A 7 -4.24 17.35 9.31
C SER A 7 -2.72 17.12 9.40
N TRP A 8 -1.95 18.20 9.46
CA TRP A 8 -0.50 18.20 9.62
C TRP A 8 -0.02 17.82 11.03
N LEU A 9 -0.87 17.98 12.06
CA LEU A 9 -0.62 17.50 13.42
C LEU A 9 -1.23 16.12 13.67
N THR A 10 -2.38 15.81 13.07
CA THR A 10 -3.09 14.55 13.34
C THR A 10 -2.25 13.32 13.01
N LEU A 11 -1.60 13.30 11.84
CA LEU A 11 -0.89 12.11 11.40
C LEU A 11 0.36 11.82 12.27
N PRO A 12 1.28 12.78 12.52
CA PRO A 12 2.41 12.54 13.41
C PRO A 12 1.99 12.09 14.81
N VAL A 13 0.96 12.72 15.38
CA VAL A 13 0.40 12.34 16.69
C VAL A 13 -0.09 10.90 16.67
N LEU A 14 -0.92 10.53 15.70
CA LEU A 14 -1.44 9.15 15.60
C LEU A 14 -0.31 8.12 15.41
N VAL A 15 0.70 8.41 14.58
CA VAL A 15 1.80 7.46 14.38
C VAL A 15 2.68 7.34 15.64
N PHE A 16 2.95 8.45 16.33
CA PHE A 16 3.77 8.49 17.54
C PHE A 16 3.11 7.76 18.71
N PHE A 17 1.81 7.99 18.93
CA PHE A 17 1.08 7.42 20.06
C PHE A 17 0.59 5.98 19.83
N TYR A 18 0.69 5.43 18.63
CA TYR A 18 0.21 4.07 18.34
C TYR A 18 0.79 3.01 19.30
N LYS A 19 2.12 2.91 19.41
CA LYS A 19 2.79 1.92 20.27
C LYS A 19 2.48 2.08 21.76
N PRO A 20 2.58 3.27 22.37
CA PRO A 20 2.24 3.42 23.78
C PRO A 20 0.77 3.12 24.06
N LEU A 21 -0.15 3.56 23.18
CA LEU A 21 -1.59 3.27 23.36
C LEU A 21 -1.88 1.78 23.32
N VAL A 22 -1.30 1.02 22.39
CA VAL A 22 -1.48 -0.44 22.33
C VAL A 22 -0.90 -1.14 23.57
N ARG A 23 0.19 -0.61 24.14
CA ARG A 23 0.79 -1.18 25.36
C ARG A 23 -0.07 -0.92 26.60
N ILE A 24 -0.66 0.26 26.71
CA ILE A 24 -1.51 0.67 27.85
C ILE A 24 -2.91 0.05 27.74
N PHE A 25 -3.47 -0.03 26.53
CA PHE A 25 -4.81 -0.52 26.26
C PHE A 25 -4.76 -1.77 25.37
N PRO A 26 -4.49 -2.97 25.93
CA PRO A 26 -4.36 -4.20 25.14
C PRO A 26 -5.66 -4.60 24.41
N LYS A 27 -6.82 -4.14 24.90
CA LYS A 27 -8.15 -4.35 24.28
C LYS A 27 -8.49 -3.34 23.17
N LEU A 28 -7.59 -2.38 22.87
CA LEU A 28 -7.80 -1.43 21.78
C LEU A 28 -7.98 -2.16 20.45
N ASP A 29 -9.01 -1.78 19.69
CA ASP A 29 -9.17 -2.25 18.32
C ASP A 29 -8.05 -1.66 17.45
N LYS A 30 -7.02 -2.48 17.23
CA LYS A 30 -5.84 -2.12 16.45
C LYS A 30 -6.19 -1.86 14.99
N ASP A 31 -7.18 -2.54 14.44
CA ASP A 31 -7.56 -2.40 13.04
C ASP A 31 -8.34 -1.11 12.82
N ALA A 32 -9.27 -0.78 13.72
CA ALA A 32 -9.94 0.52 13.72
C ALA A 32 -8.95 1.70 13.87
N TYR A 33 -7.93 1.53 14.71
CA TYR A 33 -6.85 2.51 14.85
C TYR A 33 -6.09 2.70 13.53
N VAL A 34 -5.65 1.59 12.91
CA VAL A 34 -4.93 1.62 11.62
C VAL A 34 -5.77 2.27 10.53
N ARG A 35 -7.07 1.95 10.43
CA ARG A 35 -8.00 2.61 9.50
C ARG A 35 -8.05 4.12 9.73
N THR A 36 -8.07 4.56 10.99
CA THR A 36 -8.04 5.99 11.34
C THR A 36 -6.73 6.66 10.92
N VAL A 37 -5.59 6.00 11.14
CA VAL A 37 -4.28 6.49 10.68
C VAL A 37 -4.25 6.62 9.15
N VAL A 38 -4.73 5.61 8.43
CA VAL A 38 -4.76 5.64 6.96
C VAL A 38 -5.64 6.76 6.44
N ARG A 39 -6.84 6.96 7.01
CA ARG A 39 -7.70 8.10 6.62
C ARG A 39 -7.01 9.44 6.84
N ALA A 40 -6.34 9.62 7.98
CA ALA A 40 -5.57 10.84 8.26
C ALA A 40 -4.39 11.01 7.30
N GLY A 41 -3.66 9.93 7.01
CA GLY A 41 -2.53 9.90 6.09
C GLY A 41 -2.94 10.21 4.65
N ASN A 42 -3.94 9.51 4.13
CA ASN A 42 -4.47 9.76 2.80
C ASN A 42 -4.90 11.21 2.65
N ARG A 43 -5.67 11.76 3.61
CA ARG A 43 -6.06 13.18 3.62
C ARG A 43 -4.86 14.13 3.62
N PHE A 44 -3.85 13.85 4.43
CA PHE A 44 -2.64 14.68 4.56
C PHE A 44 -1.74 14.67 3.31
N PHE A 45 -1.65 13.53 2.62
CA PHE A 45 -0.82 13.38 1.42
C PHE A 45 -1.59 13.61 0.11
N ARG A 46 -2.94 13.67 0.14
CA ARG A 46 -3.81 13.66 -1.06
C ARG A 46 -3.38 14.67 -2.12
N GLN A 47 -3.31 15.95 -1.77
CA GLN A 47 -2.98 17.02 -2.75
C GLN A 47 -1.60 16.81 -3.40
N ARG A 48 -0.61 16.34 -2.64
CA ARG A 48 0.72 16.07 -3.20
C ARG A 48 0.70 14.86 -4.12
N PHE A 49 -0.05 13.82 -3.76
CA PHE A 49 -0.18 12.61 -4.57
C PHE A 49 -0.84 12.91 -5.93
N VAL A 50 -1.97 13.64 -5.92
CA VAL A 50 -2.72 13.94 -7.16
C VAL A 50 -1.97 14.88 -8.11
N ARG A 51 -1.09 15.74 -7.56
CA ARG A 51 -0.18 16.61 -8.33
C ARG A 51 1.02 15.89 -8.92
N THR A 52 1.41 14.73 -8.37
CA THR A 52 2.49 13.93 -8.94
C THR A 52 2.04 13.37 -10.30
N PRO A 53 2.77 13.57 -11.41
CA PRO A 53 2.43 12.96 -12.69
C PRO A 53 2.39 11.43 -12.59
N TYR A 54 1.52 10.75 -13.35
CA TYR A 54 1.40 9.29 -13.28
C TYR A 54 2.74 8.57 -13.50
N GLY A 55 3.59 9.04 -14.43
CA GLY A 55 4.91 8.46 -14.70
C GLY A 55 5.87 8.48 -13.52
N GLU A 56 5.61 9.30 -12.51
CA GLU A 56 6.38 9.39 -11.26
C GLU A 56 5.68 8.65 -10.09
N ARG A 57 4.62 7.90 -10.38
CA ARG A 57 3.87 7.09 -9.41
C ARG A 57 4.16 5.61 -9.57
N MET A 58 4.19 4.91 -8.45
CA MET A 58 4.24 3.46 -8.42
C MET A 58 3.01 2.90 -7.69
N LEU A 59 2.46 1.79 -8.18
CA LEU A 59 1.34 1.07 -7.56
C LEU A 59 1.77 -0.31 -7.09
N PHE A 60 1.47 -0.62 -5.83
CA PHE A 60 1.62 -1.96 -5.25
C PHE A 60 0.26 -2.57 -5.00
N LEU A 61 -0.09 -3.60 -5.75
CA LEU A 61 -1.30 -4.39 -5.56
C LEU A 61 -0.98 -5.67 -4.78
N PRO A 62 -1.87 -6.16 -3.90
CA PRO A 62 -1.58 -7.33 -3.10
C PRO A 62 -1.96 -8.62 -3.82
N TYR A 63 -1.06 -9.61 -3.80
CA TYR A 63 -1.26 -10.93 -4.39
C TYR A 63 -2.52 -11.66 -3.90
N CYS A 64 -2.99 -11.38 -2.69
CA CYS A 64 -4.19 -12.01 -2.12
C CYS A 64 -5.52 -11.60 -2.78
N LEU A 65 -5.51 -10.65 -3.71
CA LEU A 65 -6.66 -10.26 -4.53
C LEU A 65 -6.70 -10.97 -5.89
N ARG A 66 -5.76 -11.87 -6.18
CA ARG A 66 -5.74 -12.58 -7.47
C ARG A 66 -6.98 -13.45 -7.64
N ALA A 67 -7.40 -13.65 -8.88
CA ALA A 67 -8.49 -14.57 -9.20
C ALA A 67 -8.17 -16.00 -8.72
N GLU A 68 -9.22 -16.72 -8.34
CA GLU A 68 -9.16 -18.15 -8.11
C GLU A 68 -8.76 -18.87 -9.41
N GLY A 69 -7.90 -19.88 -9.33
CA GLY A 69 -7.35 -20.56 -10.52
C GLY A 69 -6.19 -19.82 -11.21
N CYS A 70 -5.72 -18.67 -10.71
CA CYS A 70 -4.55 -18.00 -11.28
C CYS A 70 -3.30 -18.90 -11.25
N ALA A 71 -2.65 -19.09 -12.40
CA ALA A 71 -1.48 -19.95 -12.60
C ALA A 71 -0.27 -19.59 -11.73
N THR A 72 -0.22 -18.37 -11.17
CA THR A 72 0.79 -17.95 -10.18
C THR A 72 2.22 -18.06 -10.71
N VAL A 73 2.53 -17.35 -11.80
CA VAL A 73 3.92 -17.22 -12.28
C VAL A 73 4.60 -16.10 -11.49
N ILE A 74 5.65 -16.42 -10.73
CA ILE A 74 6.31 -15.48 -9.82
C ILE A 74 7.71 -15.18 -10.34
N ASP A 75 8.05 -13.90 -10.33
CA ASP A 75 9.39 -13.37 -10.56
C ASP A 75 9.86 -12.70 -9.25
N PRO A 76 11.02 -13.09 -8.67
CA PRO A 76 11.50 -12.52 -7.40
C PRO A 76 11.72 -11.01 -7.41
N GLU A 77 11.92 -10.42 -8.59
CA GLU A 77 12.17 -8.98 -8.77
C GLU A 77 10.90 -8.20 -9.18
N LYS A 78 9.97 -8.85 -9.87
CA LYS A 78 8.74 -8.20 -10.39
C LYS A 78 7.46 -8.58 -9.64
N GLY A 79 7.50 -9.61 -8.79
CA GLY A 79 6.34 -10.14 -8.09
C GLY A 79 5.54 -11.12 -8.97
N LEU A 80 4.20 -11.09 -8.86
CA LEU A 80 3.34 -11.94 -9.68
C LEU A 80 3.28 -11.40 -11.11
N LEU A 81 3.61 -12.26 -12.07
CA LEU A 81 3.49 -11.98 -13.50
C LEU A 81 2.10 -12.39 -14.00
N CYS A 82 1.38 -11.44 -14.59
CA CYS A 82 0.16 -11.73 -15.33
C CYS A 82 0.54 -12.19 -16.74
N GLN A 83 0.23 -13.42 -17.10
CA GLN A 83 0.49 -13.94 -18.44
C GLN A 83 -0.42 -13.24 -19.47
N ALA A 84 0.12 -12.95 -20.65
CA ALA A 84 -0.59 -12.22 -21.71
C ALA A 84 -1.79 -13.00 -22.27
N ASP A 85 -1.74 -14.32 -22.24
CA ASP A 85 -2.78 -15.24 -22.67
C ASP A 85 -3.79 -15.61 -21.57
N CYS A 86 -3.68 -15.01 -20.38
CA CYS A 86 -4.60 -15.27 -19.27
C CYS A 86 -6.03 -14.83 -19.62
N ARG A 87 -6.98 -15.76 -19.62
CA ARG A 87 -8.40 -15.48 -19.94
C ARG A 87 -9.31 -15.34 -18.72
N LEU A 88 -8.76 -15.48 -17.51
CA LEU A 88 -9.56 -15.39 -16.29
C LEU A 88 -10.10 -13.96 -16.10
N PRO A 89 -11.38 -13.80 -15.71
CA PRO A 89 -11.89 -12.51 -15.24
C PRO A 89 -11.18 -12.16 -13.92
N CYS A 90 -10.51 -11.02 -13.87
CA CYS A 90 -9.60 -10.70 -12.77
C CYS A 90 -9.52 -9.19 -12.52
N ARG A 91 -10.29 -8.69 -11.54
CA ARG A 91 -10.27 -7.29 -11.11
C ARG A 91 -8.88 -6.79 -10.73
N LEU A 92 -8.04 -7.64 -10.15
CA LEU A 92 -6.64 -7.30 -9.86
C LEU A 92 -5.86 -6.94 -11.14
N ARG A 93 -6.04 -7.72 -12.21
CA ARG A 93 -5.41 -7.45 -13.51
C ARG A 93 -5.98 -6.17 -14.12
N GLU A 94 -7.29 -5.97 -14.05
CA GLU A 94 -7.94 -4.76 -14.55
C GLU A 94 -7.39 -3.49 -13.89
N MET A 95 -7.21 -3.49 -12.56
CA MET A 95 -6.60 -2.37 -11.85
C MET A 95 -5.15 -2.13 -12.26
N ARG A 96 -4.38 -3.21 -12.48
CA ARG A 96 -3.00 -3.13 -12.98
C ARG A 96 -2.95 -2.50 -14.37
N GLU A 97 -3.73 -3.02 -15.31
CA GLU A 97 -3.78 -2.56 -16.69
C GLU A 97 -4.29 -1.12 -16.78
N MET A 98 -5.27 -0.75 -15.96
CA MET A 98 -5.74 0.62 -15.84
C MET A 98 -4.64 1.58 -15.39
N ALA A 99 -3.91 1.24 -14.33
CA ALA A 99 -2.81 2.08 -13.85
C ALA A 99 -1.71 2.23 -14.92
N LEU A 100 -1.35 1.14 -15.61
CA LEU A 100 -0.40 1.19 -16.71
C LEU A 100 -0.90 2.06 -17.88
N ALA A 101 -2.18 1.95 -18.24
CA ALA A 101 -2.79 2.76 -19.30
C ALA A 101 -2.85 4.26 -18.96
N LEU A 102 -2.96 4.60 -17.66
CA LEU A 102 -2.84 5.98 -17.17
C LEU A 102 -1.39 6.50 -17.18
N GLY A 103 -0.41 5.63 -17.45
CA GLY A 103 1.01 5.97 -17.49
C GLY A 103 1.70 5.90 -16.14
N TYR A 104 1.26 5.03 -15.21
CA TYR A 104 2.03 4.76 -13.99
C TYR A 104 3.45 4.30 -14.33
N GLY A 105 4.45 4.84 -13.63
CA GLY A 105 5.86 4.50 -13.86
C GLY A 105 6.18 3.03 -13.60
N ASP A 106 5.51 2.42 -12.61
CA ASP A 106 5.47 0.96 -12.48
C ASP A 106 4.26 0.47 -11.66
N VAL A 107 3.87 -0.79 -11.90
CA VAL A 107 2.81 -1.48 -11.18
C VAL A 107 3.23 -2.91 -10.87
N SER A 108 3.39 -3.22 -9.58
CA SER A 108 3.78 -4.56 -9.12
C SER A 108 2.69 -5.23 -8.31
N VAL A 109 2.48 -6.53 -8.56
CA VAL A 109 1.63 -7.36 -7.70
C VAL A 109 2.52 -8.05 -6.66
N VAL A 110 2.43 -7.58 -5.42
CA VAL A 110 3.30 -7.95 -4.31
C VAL A 110 2.93 -9.31 -3.78
N VAL A 111 3.84 -10.27 -3.96
CA VAL A 111 3.71 -11.64 -3.46
C VAL A 111 4.10 -11.71 -1.99
N SER A 112 3.36 -12.50 -1.22
CA SER A 112 3.74 -12.76 0.17
C SER A 112 4.95 -13.69 0.22
N GLY A 113 6.13 -13.15 0.57
CA GLY A 113 7.33 -13.96 0.81
C GLY A 113 7.17 -15.03 1.90
N LYS A 114 6.12 -14.95 2.74
CA LYS A 114 5.78 -16.05 3.68
C LYS A 114 5.19 -17.27 2.95
N LEU A 115 4.40 -17.05 1.90
CA LEU A 115 3.76 -18.13 1.13
C LEU A 115 4.70 -18.70 0.05
N HIS A 116 5.58 -17.86 -0.48
CA HIS A 116 6.42 -18.15 -1.64
C HIS A 116 7.92 -18.09 -1.30
N LYS A 117 8.29 -18.49 -0.08
CA LYS A 117 9.69 -18.49 0.38
C LYS A 117 10.58 -19.41 -0.48
N LYS A 118 10.02 -20.56 -0.90
CA LYS A 118 10.69 -21.53 -1.78
C LYS A 118 10.98 -20.97 -3.18
N ASP A 119 10.21 -19.97 -3.60
CA ASP A 119 10.32 -19.31 -4.90
C ASP A 119 11.32 -18.13 -4.85
N GLY A 120 12.14 -18.04 -3.79
CA GLY A 120 13.14 -16.98 -3.60
C GLY A 120 12.56 -15.60 -3.25
N MET A 121 11.25 -15.53 -2.95
CA MET A 121 10.58 -14.25 -2.79
C MET A 121 11.02 -13.51 -1.52
N LEU A 122 11.36 -12.23 -1.68
CA LEU A 122 11.63 -11.32 -0.57
C LEU A 122 10.41 -11.18 0.35
N ARG A 123 10.63 -10.78 1.60
CA ARG A 123 9.53 -10.31 2.45
C ARG A 123 8.91 -9.08 1.77
N SER A 124 7.58 -8.94 1.85
CA SER A 124 6.86 -7.86 1.15
C SER A 124 7.47 -6.48 1.39
N ARG A 125 7.83 -6.15 2.64
CA ARG A 125 8.52 -4.89 2.97
C ARG A 125 9.81 -4.70 2.19
N ASP A 126 10.66 -5.72 2.16
CA ASP A 126 11.97 -5.64 1.53
C ASP A 126 11.82 -5.56 0.00
N PHE A 127 10.81 -6.23 -0.57
CA PHE A 127 10.40 -6.07 -1.97
C PHE A 127 9.96 -4.63 -2.29
N LEU A 128 9.08 -4.03 -1.46
CA LEU A 128 8.63 -2.65 -1.65
C LEU A 128 9.80 -1.66 -1.55
N VAL A 129 10.62 -1.77 -0.50
CA VAL A 129 11.79 -0.90 -0.28
C VAL A 129 12.78 -1.01 -1.44
N ARG A 130 13.10 -2.23 -1.90
CA ARG A 130 13.97 -2.44 -3.06
C ARG A 130 13.37 -1.82 -4.32
N SER A 131 12.09 -2.08 -4.60
CA SER A 131 11.41 -1.58 -5.80
C SER A 131 11.37 -0.05 -5.85
N ILE A 132 11.04 0.58 -4.73
CA ILE A 132 11.04 2.05 -4.58
C ILE A 132 12.46 2.60 -4.70
N GLY A 133 13.45 1.95 -4.08
CA GLY A 133 14.84 2.36 -4.17
C GLY A 133 15.41 2.31 -5.60
N GLN A 134 15.02 1.31 -6.38
CA GLN A 134 15.48 1.15 -7.78
C GLN A 134 14.81 2.15 -8.73
N ARG A 135 13.53 2.46 -8.51
CA ARG A 135 12.73 3.28 -9.44
C ARG A 135 12.59 4.73 -9.03
N GLN A 136 12.87 5.04 -7.76
CA GLN A 136 12.77 6.38 -7.16
C GLN A 136 11.47 7.14 -7.53
N PRO A 137 10.28 6.52 -7.39
CA PRO A 137 9.03 7.23 -7.67
C PRO A 137 8.82 8.36 -6.66
N ARG A 138 8.16 9.45 -7.08
CA ARG A 138 7.79 10.53 -6.16
C ARG A 138 6.57 10.19 -5.31
N ALA A 139 5.68 9.35 -5.81
CA ALA A 139 4.50 8.92 -5.08
C ALA A 139 4.24 7.41 -5.20
N VAL A 140 3.61 6.83 -4.17
CA VAL A 140 3.29 5.40 -4.12
C VAL A 140 1.85 5.21 -3.66
N LEU A 141 1.08 4.42 -4.40
CA LEU A 141 -0.19 3.88 -3.95
C LEU A 141 0.02 2.42 -3.52
N GLY A 142 -0.24 2.12 -2.25
CA GLY A 142 -0.17 0.76 -1.71
C GLY A 142 -1.57 0.22 -1.39
N CYS A 143 -1.85 -1.02 -1.80
CA CYS A 143 -3.03 -1.75 -1.35
C CYS A 143 -2.59 -2.93 -0.46
N LEU A 144 -3.02 -2.92 0.80
CA LEU A 144 -2.56 -3.87 1.83
C LEU A 144 -3.54 -3.97 3.00
N CYS A 145 -3.43 -5.03 3.81
CA CYS A 145 -4.27 -5.19 4.98
C CYS A 145 -3.76 -4.39 6.19
N THR A 146 -4.63 -4.18 7.17
CA THR A 146 -4.30 -3.46 8.42
C THR A 146 -3.15 -4.11 9.16
N TYR A 147 -3.10 -5.45 9.21
CA TYR A 147 -2.01 -6.21 9.83
C TYR A 147 -0.66 -5.90 9.17
N ASP A 148 -0.57 -5.96 7.84
CA ASP A 148 0.69 -5.71 7.14
C ASP A 148 1.18 -4.28 7.37
N LEU A 149 0.26 -3.31 7.29
CA LEU A 149 0.55 -1.90 7.54
C LEU A 149 1.09 -1.68 8.96
N ARG A 150 0.39 -2.24 9.95
CA ARG A 150 0.69 -2.11 11.38
C ARG A 150 2.04 -2.69 11.76
N GLU A 151 2.31 -3.92 11.33
CA GLU A 151 3.51 -4.64 11.77
C GLU A 151 4.79 -4.12 11.08
N LYS A 152 4.67 -3.67 9.82
CA LYS A 152 5.84 -3.38 8.97
C LYS A 152 6.10 -1.90 8.76
N TYR A 153 5.06 -1.08 8.64
CA TYR A 153 5.22 0.30 8.16
C TYR A 153 4.79 1.37 9.16
N LEU A 154 3.84 1.08 10.06
CA LEU A 154 3.32 2.03 11.04
C LEU A 154 4.31 2.29 12.18
N ARG A 155 5.33 3.09 11.89
CA ARG A 155 6.39 3.52 12.81
C ARG A 155 6.69 4.99 12.59
N SER A 156 6.96 5.74 13.66
CA SER A 156 7.30 7.17 13.57
C SER A 156 8.49 7.43 12.65
N ALA A 157 9.51 6.57 12.69
CA ALA A 157 10.67 6.65 11.81
C ALA A 157 10.31 6.57 10.31
N ASN A 158 9.17 5.95 9.96
CA ASN A 158 8.77 5.76 8.57
C ASN A 158 7.88 6.89 8.05
N VAL A 159 7.35 7.78 8.89
CA VAL A 159 6.37 8.79 8.44
C VAL A 159 6.86 10.18 8.85
N SER A 160 7.02 11.06 7.88
CA SER A 160 7.36 12.46 8.09
C SER A 160 6.44 13.38 7.29
N ARG A 161 6.61 14.69 7.46
CA ARG A 161 5.91 15.68 6.64
C ARG A 161 6.21 15.52 5.14
N GLU A 162 7.43 15.14 4.81
CA GLU A 162 7.94 15.05 3.44
C GLU A 162 7.50 13.77 2.73
N GLY A 163 7.15 12.70 3.46
CA GLY A 163 6.75 11.45 2.86
C GLY A 163 6.76 10.28 3.84
N SER A 164 6.68 9.08 3.28
CA SER A 164 6.81 7.81 3.99
C SER A 164 8.06 7.04 3.53
N LEU A 165 8.47 6.06 4.35
CA LEU A 165 9.68 5.21 4.28
C LEU A 165 11.00 5.86 4.73
N GLY A 166 10.92 6.92 5.55
CA GLY A 166 12.09 7.65 6.06
C GLY A 166 13.13 6.77 6.79
N GLY A 167 12.68 5.75 7.53
CA GLY A 167 13.55 4.80 8.24
C GLY A 167 14.37 3.87 7.33
N HIS A 168 14.09 3.90 6.02
CA HIS A 168 14.83 3.18 4.98
C HIS A 168 15.61 4.13 4.06
N GLY A 169 15.73 5.42 4.42
CA GLY A 169 16.37 6.43 3.58
C GLY A 169 15.57 6.84 2.34
N LEU A 170 14.31 6.40 2.23
CA LEU A 170 13.41 6.69 1.12
C LEU A 170 12.37 7.72 1.54
N LYS A 171 11.92 8.55 0.61
CA LYS A 171 10.85 9.52 0.86
C LYS A 171 9.91 9.54 -0.33
N VAL A 172 8.74 8.92 -0.16
CA VAL A 172 7.68 8.89 -1.19
C VAL A 172 6.39 9.46 -0.63
N ILE A 173 5.55 10.05 -1.46
CA ILE A 173 4.20 10.49 -1.06
C ILE A 173 3.24 9.30 -1.07
N PRO A 174 2.77 8.79 0.08
CA PRO A 174 1.92 7.61 0.10
C PRO A 174 0.44 7.96 -0.12
N GLN A 175 -0.27 7.05 -0.78
CA GLN A 175 -1.69 6.78 -0.59
C GLN A 175 -1.86 5.29 -0.28
N VAL A 176 -2.87 4.95 0.53
CA VAL A 176 -3.11 3.58 0.94
C VAL A 176 -4.58 3.22 0.75
N CYS A 177 -4.84 2.12 0.05
CA CYS A 177 -6.14 1.44 0.04
C CYS A 177 -6.06 0.23 0.99
N LEU A 178 -6.98 0.12 1.93
CA LEU A 178 -6.98 -0.99 2.90
C LEU A 178 -7.85 -2.13 2.41
N LEU A 179 -7.35 -3.36 2.55
CA LEU A 179 -8.17 -4.56 2.40
C LEU A 179 -9.23 -4.64 3.52
N ASP A 180 -10.37 -5.28 3.22
CA ASP A 180 -11.45 -5.44 4.19
C ASP A 180 -11.02 -6.32 5.38
N GLY A 181 -10.12 -7.28 5.11
CA GLY A 181 -9.57 -8.18 6.11
C GLY A 181 -8.16 -8.68 5.78
N CYS A 182 -7.60 -9.47 6.71
CA CYS A 182 -6.24 -9.99 6.62
C CYS A 182 -6.21 -11.48 6.20
N ASN A 183 -6.62 -11.78 4.97
CA ASN A 183 -6.56 -13.15 4.43
C ASN A 183 -5.59 -13.22 3.25
N CYS A 184 -4.45 -13.89 3.44
CA CYS A 184 -3.40 -13.97 2.42
C CYS A 184 -3.73 -14.88 1.23
N ARG A 185 -4.85 -15.61 1.24
CA ARG A 185 -5.26 -16.54 0.16
C ARG A 185 -6.43 -16.02 -0.66
N LYS A 186 -7.40 -15.36 -0.01
CA LYS A 186 -8.60 -14.79 -0.65
C LYS A 186 -9.04 -13.59 0.18
N SER A 187 -8.64 -12.40 -0.25
CA SER A 187 -9.05 -11.14 0.37
C SER A 187 -10.03 -10.39 -0.52
N SER A 188 -10.61 -9.34 0.03
CA SER A 188 -11.44 -8.37 -0.68
C SER A 188 -10.97 -6.96 -0.37
N VAL A 189 -11.35 -6.06 -1.27
CA VAL A 189 -11.10 -4.62 -1.17
C VAL A 189 -12.32 -3.92 -1.75
N ASP A 190 -12.56 -2.69 -1.31
CA ASP A 190 -13.42 -1.78 -2.05
C ASP A 190 -12.75 -1.43 -3.39
N TRP A 191 -13.23 -2.08 -4.45
CA TRP A 191 -12.72 -1.87 -5.80
C TRP A 191 -12.98 -0.45 -6.32
N GLN A 192 -14.07 0.19 -5.89
CA GLN A 192 -14.39 1.55 -6.30
C GLN A 192 -13.44 2.54 -5.63
N GLU A 193 -13.15 2.35 -4.33
CA GLU A 193 -12.14 3.15 -3.62
C GLU A 193 -10.76 3.00 -4.28
N LEU A 194 -10.34 1.76 -4.56
CA LEU A 194 -9.04 1.50 -5.20
C LEU A 194 -8.97 2.16 -6.58
N GLU A 195 -10.00 2.02 -7.41
CA GLU A 195 -10.08 2.66 -8.73
C GLU A 195 -10.04 4.18 -8.63
N ALA A 196 -10.78 4.77 -7.68
CA ALA A 196 -10.77 6.22 -7.45
C ALA A 196 -9.38 6.72 -7.04
N LEU A 197 -8.65 5.99 -6.19
CA LEU A 197 -7.27 6.32 -5.80
C LEU A 197 -6.29 6.19 -6.97
N ILE A 198 -6.43 5.18 -7.83
CA ILE A 198 -5.61 4.99 -9.03
C ILE A 198 -5.84 6.14 -10.02
N ARG A 199 -7.09 6.53 -10.24
CA ARG A 199 -7.46 7.60 -11.18
C ARG A 199 -7.24 9.00 -10.63
N ALA A 200 -6.95 9.17 -9.34
CA ALA A 200 -6.88 10.48 -8.71
C ALA A 200 -5.87 11.41 -9.41
N LYS A 201 -6.33 12.58 -9.86
CA LYS A 201 -5.54 13.62 -10.53
C LYS A 201 -6.08 14.99 -10.11
N ASP A 202 -5.21 16.00 -10.11
CA ASP A 202 -5.60 17.42 -9.98
C ASP A 202 -6.25 17.92 -11.28
#